data_AF-A0A4R7D2V4-F1
#
_entry.id   AF-A0A4R7D2V4-F1
#
_cell.length_a   1.000
_cell.length_b   1.000
_cell.length_c   1.000
_cell.angle_alpha   90.00
_cell.angle_beta   90.00
_cell.angle_gamma   90.00
#
_symmetry.space_group_name_H-M   'P 1'
#
loop_
_entity.id
_entity.type
_entity.pdbx_description
1 polymer ?
#
loop_
_entity_poly.entity_id
_entity_poly.type
_entity_poly.pdbx_seq_one_letter_code
_entity_poly.pdbx_strand_id
1 'polypeptide(L)'
;MDKLTLEHISPYLAYGLRVLRPDGKTVLQVEGTANGLLILMEPNQSSNTYGDFLGNKPILRPLSDLTKEIEHNGEIKTKIEFLVLETDTYCDAYQEWLESFLDNPEQSRIVQAPYEVFNELVKEHFDVFGLIAAGLAVDMNTLEGGSSNG
;
A
#
# COMPACT_ATOMS: atom_id res chain seq x y z
N MET A 1 -9.14 19.89 5.87
CA MET A 1 -8.96 18.63 6.61
C MET A 1 -9.06 17.55 5.55
N ASP A 2 -7.96 16.85 5.29
CA ASP A 2 -7.96 15.82 4.27
C ASP A 2 -8.86 14.67 4.72
N LYS A 3 -9.67 14.14 3.81
CA LYS A 3 -10.66 13.10 4.09
C LYS A 3 -10.32 11.89 3.25
N LEU A 4 -10.31 10.71 3.87
CA LEU A 4 -10.22 9.46 3.13
C LEU A 4 -11.45 9.32 2.21
N THR A 5 -11.21 9.04 0.93
CA THR A 5 -12.26 8.89 -0.09
C THR A 5 -12.15 7.53 -0.75
N LEU A 6 -13.22 7.11 -1.45
CA LEU A 6 -13.23 5.89 -2.24
C LEU A 6 -12.16 5.93 -3.35
N GLU A 7 -11.88 7.09 -3.93
CA GLU A 7 -10.89 7.23 -5.00
C GLU A 7 -9.50 6.79 -4.54
N HIS A 8 -9.10 7.21 -3.32
CA HIS A 8 -7.80 6.83 -2.76
C HIS A 8 -7.69 5.34 -2.44
N ILE A 9 -8.79 4.68 -2.02
CA ILE A 9 -8.75 3.27 -1.60
C ILE A 9 -9.07 2.29 -2.73
N SER A 10 -9.77 2.74 -3.77
CA SER A 10 -10.26 1.90 -4.86
C SER A 10 -9.16 1.09 -5.57
N PRO A 11 -7.94 1.60 -5.82
CA PRO A 11 -6.91 0.82 -6.50
C PRO A 11 -6.51 -0.43 -5.71
N TYR A 12 -6.55 -0.36 -4.38
CA TYR A 12 -6.11 -1.46 -3.50
C TYR A 12 -7.17 -2.55 -3.32
N LEU A 13 -8.44 -2.28 -3.63
CA LEU A 13 -9.56 -3.19 -3.32
C LEU A 13 -9.39 -4.56 -3.98
N ALA A 14 -8.89 -4.61 -5.21
CA ALA A 14 -8.68 -5.85 -5.95
C ALA A 14 -7.58 -6.75 -5.34
N TYR A 15 -6.78 -6.23 -4.41
CA TYR A 15 -5.60 -6.90 -3.88
C TYR A 15 -5.76 -7.30 -2.40
N GLY A 16 -6.98 -7.24 -1.85
CA GLY A 16 -7.25 -7.66 -0.48
C GLY A 16 -6.85 -6.58 0.54
N LEU A 17 -7.22 -5.33 0.26
CA LEU A 17 -6.99 -4.20 1.17
C LEU A 17 -7.44 -4.53 2.59
N ARG A 18 -6.56 -4.29 3.56
CA ARG A 18 -6.85 -4.44 4.99
C ARG A 18 -6.99 -3.07 5.66
N VAL A 19 -7.83 -3.02 6.68
CA VAL A 19 -8.08 -1.81 7.49
C VAL A 19 -7.96 -2.12 8.98
N LEU A 20 -7.45 -1.17 9.76
CA LEU A 20 -7.44 -1.18 11.21
C LEU A 20 -8.66 -0.43 11.74
N ARG A 21 -9.40 -1.06 12.64
CA ARG A 21 -10.55 -0.43 13.32
C ARG A 21 -10.09 0.70 14.28
N PRO A 22 -11.03 1.59 14.67
CA PRO A 22 -10.76 2.61 15.69
C PRO A 22 -10.27 2.07 17.04
N ASP A 23 -10.52 0.80 17.36
CA ASP A 23 -10.02 0.15 18.57
C ASP A 23 -8.50 -0.07 18.57
N GLY A 24 -7.84 0.16 17.44
CA GLY A 24 -6.39 0.04 17.26
C GLY A 24 -5.87 -1.40 17.26
N LYS A 25 -6.76 -2.41 17.21
CA LYS A 25 -6.38 -3.82 17.37
C LYS A 25 -7.01 -4.73 16.31
N THR A 26 -8.24 -4.44 15.91
CA THR A 26 -8.98 -5.32 15.00
C THR A 26 -8.63 -4.99 13.56
N VAL A 27 -8.08 -5.96 12.85
CA VAL A 27 -7.78 -5.89 11.42
C VAL A 27 -8.86 -6.61 10.63
N LEU A 28 -9.41 -5.94 9.62
CA LEU A 28 -10.48 -6.44 8.76
C LEU A 28 -10.04 -6.37 7.30
N GLN A 29 -10.51 -7.30 6.48
CA GLN A 29 -10.34 -7.24 5.02
C GLN A 29 -11.52 -6.50 4.39
N VAL A 30 -11.24 -5.67 3.39
CA VAL A 30 -12.24 -4.96 2.61
C VAL A 30 -12.60 -5.81 1.39
N GLU A 31 -13.86 -6.20 1.27
CA GLU A 31 -14.38 -7.04 0.17
C GLU A 31 -15.04 -6.20 -0.94
N GLY A 32 -15.29 -4.93 -0.68
CA GLY A 32 -15.90 -4.03 -1.64
C GLY A 32 -16.58 -2.86 -0.96
N THR A 33 -17.47 -2.21 -1.70
CA THR A 33 -18.25 -1.09 -1.18
C THR A 33 -19.72 -1.18 -1.60
N ALA A 34 -20.62 -0.72 -0.74
CA ALA A 34 -22.04 -0.59 -1.04
C ALA A 34 -22.59 0.67 -0.39
N ASN A 35 -23.31 1.50 -1.16
CA ASN A 35 -23.92 2.74 -0.69
C ASN A 35 -22.93 3.69 0.04
N GLY A 36 -21.68 3.73 -0.42
CA GLY A 36 -20.62 4.55 0.19
C GLY A 36 -20.05 4.00 1.50
N LEU A 37 -20.36 2.75 1.86
CA LEU A 37 -19.77 2.04 3.00
C LEU A 37 -18.83 0.93 2.53
N LEU A 38 -17.83 0.61 3.33
CA LEU A 38 -16.98 -0.55 3.17
C LEU A 38 -17.73 -1.82 3.57
N ILE A 39 -17.63 -2.86 2.74
CA ILE A 39 -18.01 -4.22 3.10
C ILE A 39 -16.78 -4.87 3.71
N LEU A 40 -16.87 -5.24 4.98
CA LEU A 40 -15.74 -5.73 5.77
C LEU A 40 -15.97 -7.19 6.17
N MET A 41 -14.94 -8.01 5.98
CA MET A 41 -14.91 -9.39 6.43
C MET A 41 -14.12 -9.48 7.74
N GLU A 42 -14.74 -10.03 8.79
CA GLU A 42 -14.03 -10.32 10.03
C GLU A 42 -13.26 -11.64 9.93
N PRO A 43 -12.02 -11.71 10.46
CA PRO A 43 -11.27 -12.95 10.54
C PRO A 43 -12.10 -14.03 11.24
N ASN A 44 -12.24 -15.20 10.62
CA ASN A 44 -12.92 -16.37 11.18
C ASN A 44 -14.45 -16.25 11.37
N GLN A 45 -15.10 -15.28 10.72
CA GLN A 45 -16.55 -15.16 10.69
C GLN A 45 -17.07 -15.44 9.27
N SER A 46 -18.26 -16.04 9.16
CA SER A 46 -18.94 -16.24 7.88
C SER A 46 -19.87 -15.09 7.49
N SER A 47 -19.88 -14.01 8.28
CA SER A 47 -20.73 -12.83 8.06
C SER A 47 -19.91 -11.58 7.79
N ASN A 48 -20.34 -10.80 6.79
CA ASN A 48 -19.80 -9.47 6.52
C ASN A 48 -20.44 -8.43 7.46
N THR A 49 -19.67 -7.39 7.77
CA THR A 49 -20.15 -6.19 8.43
C THR A 49 -19.95 -4.97 7.53
N TYR A 50 -20.57 -3.86 7.88
CA TYR A 50 -20.41 -2.58 7.17
C TYR A 50 -19.59 -1.63 8.03
N GLY A 51 -18.64 -0.95 7.42
CA GLY A 51 -17.83 0.07 8.08
C GLY A 51 -17.82 1.37 7.29
N ASP A 52 -17.70 2.48 8.00
CA ASP A 52 -17.45 3.79 7.39
C ASP A 52 -15.94 4.03 7.22
N PHE A 53 -15.59 4.87 6.26
CA PHE A 53 -14.25 5.40 6.01
C PHE A 53 -13.72 6.26 7.16
N LEU A 54 -14.61 6.85 7.98
CA LEU A 54 -14.21 7.81 9.01
C LEU A 54 -13.50 7.19 10.23
N GLY A 55 -13.59 5.87 10.41
CA GLY A 55 -12.97 5.18 11.54
C GLY A 55 -11.96 4.09 11.16
N ASN A 56 -12.13 3.47 10.00
CA ASN A 56 -11.29 2.35 9.58
C ASN A 56 -10.13 2.88 8.72
N LYS A 57 -8.90 2.73 9.22
CA LYS A 57 -7.71 3.22 8.51
C LYS A 57 -7.12 2.11 7.64
N PRO A 58 -6.89 2.34 6.33
CA PRO A 58 -6.11 1.45 5.48
C PRO A 58 -4.76 1.11 6.11
N ILE A 59 -4.34 -0.15 5.98
CA ILE A 59 -3.01 -0.60 6.39
C ILE A 59 -2.15 -0.67 5.12
N LEU A 60 -1.16 0.22 5.01
CA LEU A 60 -0.34 0.40 3.82
C LEU A 60 1.15 0.36 4.17
N ARG A 61 1.99 0.07 3.18
CA ARG A 61 3.46 0.14 3.29
C ARG A 61 3.93 1.55 2.99
N PRO A 62 4.85 2.12 3.79
CA PRO A 62 5.40 3.44 3.52
C PRO A 62 6.29 3.38 2.29
N LEU A 63 6.33 4.46 1.50
CA LEU A 63 7.19 4.55 0.32
C LEU A 63 8.69 4.45 0.67
N SER A 64 9.09 4.78 1.89
CA SER A 64 10.46 4.58 2.37
C SER A 64 10.92 3.12 2.34
N ASP A 65 10.00 2.15 2.27
CA ASP A 65 10.35 0.74 2.11
C ASP A 65 10.86 0.42 0.70
N LEU A 66 10.58 1.27 -0.29
CA LEU A 66 11.00 1.07 -1.68
C LEU A 66 12.52 1.17 -1.86
N THR A 67 13.19 1.98 -1.04
CA THR A 67 14.64 2.16 -1.08
C THR A 67 15.38 1.20 -0.15
N LYS A 68 14.67 0.30 0.55
CA LYS A 68 15.32 -0.74 1.35
C LYS A 68 15.93 -1.78 0.44
N GLU A 69 17.17 -2.15 0.72
CA GLU A 69 17.87 -3.25 0.05
C GLU A 69 17.27 -4.59 0.45
N ILE A 70 17.10 -5.46 -0.53
CA ILE A 70 16.66 -6.84 -0.39
C ILE A 70 17.61 -7.75 -1.19
N GLU A 71 17.83 -8.96 -0.69
CA GLU A 71 18.57 -10.00 -1.41
C GLU A 71 17.57 -10.86 -2.21
N HIS A 72 17.77 -10.95 -3.52
CA HIS A 72 17.00 -11.82 -4.40
C HIS A 72 17.94 -12.55 -5.36
N ASN A 73 17.92 -13.89 -5.33
CA ASN A 73 18.79 -14.75 -6.14
C ASN A 73 20.30 -14.42 -6.04
N GLY A 74 20.76 -13.95 -4.88
CA GLY A 74 22.16 -13.58 -4.63
C GLY A 74 22.57 -12.19 -5.13
N GLU A 75 21.62 -11.40 -5.64
CA GLU A 75 21.82 -9.98 -5.94
C GLU A 75 21.17 -9.11 -4.86
N ILE A 76 21.87 -8.07 -4.42
CA ILE A 76 21.34 -7.06 -3.50
C ILE A 76 20.89 -5.86 -4.32
N LYS A 77 19.60 -5.54 -4.25
CA LYS A 77 18.96 -4.41 -4.94
C LYS A 77 17.92 -3.78 -4.02
N THR A 78 17.58 -2.52 -4.24
CA THR A 78 16.42 -1.91 -3.59
C THR A 78 15.12 -2.56 -4.07
N LYS A 79 14.07 -2.49 -3.24
CA LYS A 79 12.75 -3.02 -3.61
C LYS A 79 12.22 -2.39 -4.90
N ILE A 80 12.45 -1.09 -5.14
CA ILE A 80 12.00 -0.45 -6.38
C ILE A 80 12.77 -0.92 -7.61
N GLU A 81 14.07 -1.15 -7.51
CA GLU A 81 14.86 -1.71 -8.62
C GLU A 81 14.34 -3.10 -9.00
N PHE A 82 14.04 -3.93 -8.01
CA PHE A 82 13.43 -5.23 -8.24
C PHE A 82 12.10 -5.10 -8.99
N LEU A 83 11.19 -4.25 -8.51
CA LEU A 83 9.89 -4.03 -9.15
C LEU A 83 10.01 -3.55 -10.60
N VAL A 84 10.98 -2.67 -10.90
CA VAL A 84 11.18 -2.13 -12.26
C VAL A 84 11.82 -3.15 -13.19
N LEU A 85 12.87 -3.84 -12.73
CA LEU A 85 13.67 -4.76 -13.56
C LEU A 85 12.95 -6.08 -13.87
N GLU A 86 11.98 -6.47 -13.06
CA GLU A 86 11.16 -7.66 -13.31
C GLU A 86 9.92 -7.38 -14.18
N THR A 87 9.71 -6.14 -14.63
CA THR A 87 8.63 -5.86 -15.57
C THR A 87 8.95 -6.39 -16.98
N ASP A 88 7.99 -7.07 -17.61
CA ASP A 88 8.11 -7.56 -18.99
C ASP A 88 8.23 -6.42 -20.04
N THR A 89 8.03 -5.16 -19.63
CA THR A 89 7.94 -3.96 -20.49
C THR A 89 9.07 -2.96 -20.25
N TYR A 90 10.16 -3.38 -19.60
CA TYR A 90 11.33 -2.54 -19.33
C TYR A 90 11.86 -1.86 -20.60
N CYS A 91 12.03 -0.53 -20.53
CA CYS A 91 12.57 0.31 -21.61
C CYS A 91 13.33 1.52 -21.04
N ASP A 92 14.01 2.28 -21.90
CA ASP A 92 14.83 3.43 -21.50
C ASP A 92 14.06 4.45 -20.63
N ALA A 93 12.78 4.67 -20.92
CA ALA A 93 11.95 5.58 -20.12
C ALA A 93 11.70 5.09 -18.68
N TYR A 94 11.67 3.77 -18.46
CA TYR A 94 11.55 3.19 -17.11
C TYR A 94 12.85 3.39 -16.33
N GLN A 95 13.99 3.20 -17.01
CA GLN A 95 15.29 3.40 -16.41
C GLN A 95 15.51 4.86 -16.01
N GLU A 96 15.20 5.81 -16.89
CA GLU A 96 15.27 7.25 -16.59
C GLU A 96 14.40 7.63 -15.39
N TRP A 97 13.18 7.08 -15.32
CA TRP A 97 12.29 7.29 -14.19
C TRP A 97 12.86 6.69 -12.89
N LEU A 98 13.38 5.46 -12.94
CA LEU A 98 13.96 4.77 -11.79
C LEU A 98 15.17 5.54 -11.26
N GLU A 99 16.08 5.96 -12.13
CA GLU A 99 17.25 6.76 -11.76
C GLU A 99 16.83 8.09 -11.12
N SER A 100 15.84 8.77 -11.71
CA SER A 100 15.29 10.00 -11.13
C SER A 100 14.61 9.76 -9.77
N PHE A 101 13.94 8.62 -9.57
CA PHE A 101 13.33 8.25 -8.29
C PHE A 101 14.41 7.98 -7.24
N LEU A 102 15.45 7.23 -7.58
CA LEU A 102 16.52 6.86 -6.64
C LEU A 102 17.37 8.07 -6.21
N ASP A 103 17.58 9.05 -7.10
CA ASP A 103 18.32 10.28 -6.77
C ASP A 103 17.56 11.16 -5.77
N ASN A 104 16.22 11.18 -5.82
CA ASN A 104 15.40 12.02 -4.95
C ASN A 104 14.01 11.43 -4.63
N PRO A 105 13.92 10.36 -3.82
CA PRO A 105 12.69 9.62 -3.62
C PRO A 105 11.60 10.44 -2.92
N GLU A 106 11.97 11.37 -2.05
CA GLU A 106 11.02 12.24 -1.34
C GLU A 106 10.36 13.28 -2.26
N GLN A 107 11.02 13.68 -3.35
CA GLN A 107 10.50 14.63 -4.33
C GLN A 107 9.84 13.95 -5.53
N SER A 108 10.09 12.65 -5.70
CA SER A 108 9.55 11.90 -6.82
C SER A 108 8.03 11.76 -6.71
N ARG A 109 7.35 11.98 -7.83
CA ARG A 109 5.91 11.77 -7.94
C ARG A 109 5.66 10.30 -8.24
N ILE A 110 5.52 9.49 -7.19
CA ILE A 110 5.26 8.05 -7.34
C ILE A 110 4.00 7.74 -8.16
N VAL A 111 3.01 8.64 -8.14
CA VAL A 111 1.78 8.54 -8.97
C VAL A 111 2.04 8.69 -10.47
N GLN A 112 3.24 9.14 -10.86
CA GLN A 112 3.70 9.23 -12.25
C GLN A 112 4.65 8.07 -12.60
N ALA A 113 4.78 7.07 -11.71
CA ALA A 113 5.50 5.85 -12.05
C ALA A 113 4.91 5.22 -13.31
N PRO A 114 5.73 4.51 -14.10
CA PRO A 114 5.21 3.70 -15.19
C PRO A 114 4.09 2.77 -14.72
N TYR A 115 3.09 2.54 -15.57
CA TYR A 115 1.83 1.91 -15.16
C TYR A 115 2.04 0.55 -14.49
N GLU A 116 2.94 -0.27 -15.02
CA GLU A 116 3.26 -1.59 -14.51
C GLU A 116 3.89 -1.51 -13.11
N VAL A 117 4.78 -0.53 -12.89
CA VAL A 117 5.37 -0.25 -11.57
C VAL A 117 4.28 0.23 -10.61
N PHE A 118 3.45 1.19 -11.01
CA PHE A 118 2.34 1.68 -10.20
C PHE A 118 1.37 0.55 -9.80
N ASN A 119 1.07 -0.35 -10.73
CA ASN A 119 0.19 -1.48 -10.49
C ASN A 119 0.79 -2.46 -9.47
N GLU A 120 2.08 -2.76 -9.56
CA GLU A 120 2.76 -3.59 -8.54
C GLU A 120 2.85 -2.89 -7.18
N LEU A 121 3.06 -1.56 -7.15
CA LEU A 121 3.02 -0.78 -5.90
C LEU A 121 1.65 -0.88 -5.21
N VAL A 122 0.57 -0.75 -5.97
CA VAL A 122 -0.80 -0.88 -5.45
C VAL A 122 -1.08 -2.32 -4.98
N LYS A 123 -0.66 -3.32 -5.76
CA LYS A 123 -0.79 -4.74 -5.42
C LYS A 123 -0.07 -5.11 -4.13
N GLU A 124 1.11 -4.53 -3.90
CA GLU A 124 1.86 -4.69 -2.65
C GLU A 124 1.45 -3.72 -1.53
N HIS A 125 0.41 -2.91 -1.77
CA HIS A 125 -0.19 -1.97 -0.81
C HIS A 125 0.73 -0.83 -0.37
N PHE A 126 1.60 -0.32 -1.25
CA PHE A 126 2.37 0.89 -0.99
C PHE A 126 1.48 2.14 -0.96
N ASP A 127 1.80 3.08 -0.08
CA ASP A 127 1.09 4.34 0.10
C ASP A 127 1.40 5.37 -1.00
N VAL A 128 0.94 5.08 -2.23
CA VAL A 128 1.18 5.93 -3.40
C VAL A 128 0.44 7.28 -3.35
N PHE A 129 -0.49 7.46 -2.41
CA PHE A 129 -1.26 8.70 -2.23
C PHE A 129 -0.86 9.51 -0.98
N GLY A 130 0.14 9.07 -0.21
CA GLY A 130 0.60 9.78 0.99
C GLY A 130 -0.39 9.79 2.16
N LEU A 131 -1.26 8.78 2.25
CA LEU A 131 -2.28 8.64 3.28
C LEU A 131 -1.70 8.40 4.68
N ILE A 132 -0.52 7.77 4.79
CA ILE A 132 0.18 7.55 6.07
C ILE A 132 0.62 8.90 6.62
N ALA A 133 1.29 9.73 5.81
CA ALA A 133 1.73 11.06 6.22
C ALA A 133 0.55 11.98 6.57
N ALA A 134 -0.59 11.84 5.88
CA ALA A 134 -1.83 12.53 6.20
C ALA A 134 -2.55 11.99 7.46
N GLY A 135 -2.07 10.90 8.07
CA GLY A 135 -2.70 10.25 9.22
C GLY A 135 -4.01 9.52 8.89
N LEU A 136 -4.29 9.30 7.60
CA LEU A 136 -5.47 8.62 7.08
C LEU A 136 -5.27 7.10 6.93
N ALA A 137 -4.03 6.64 6.83
CA ALA A 137 -3.64 5.23 6.83
C ALA A 137 -2.72 4.90 8.02
N VAL A 138 -2.51 3.61 8.27
CA VAL A 138 -1.56 3.06 9.24
C VAL A 138 -0.39 2.46 8.48
N ASP A 139 0.82 2.80 8.91
CA ASP A 139 2.04 2.13 8.44
C ASP A 139 2.05 0.67 8.93
N MET A 140 2.05 -0.26 7.98
CA MET A 140 2.06 -1.71 8.23
C MET A 140 3.20 -2.16 9.14
N ASN A 141 4.37 -1.54 9.04
CA ASN A 141 5.55 -1.89 9.82
C ASN A 141 5.35 -1.62 11.32
N THR A 142 4.42 -0.73 11.68
CA THR A 142 4.10 -0.42 13.08
C THR A 142 3.25 -1.49 13.75
N LEU A 143 2.60 -2.37 12.98
CA LEU A 143 1.74 -3.44 13.48
C LEU A 143 2.52 -4.75 13.69
N GLU A 144 3.53 -5.01 12.87
CA GLU A 144 4.32 -6.25 12.91
C GLU A 144 5.21 -6.36 14.16
N GLY A 145 5.47 -5.24 14.86
CA GLY A 145 6.17 -5.22 16.15
C GLY A 145 5.35 -5.73 17.35
N GLY A 146 4.08 -6.12 17.16
CA GLY A 146 3.18 -6.57 18.23
C GLY A 146 3.07 -8.09 18.42
N SER A 147 3.63 -8.90 17.53
CA SER A 147 3.58 -10.37 17.63
C SER A 147 4.83 -10.93 18.31
N SER A 148 4.97 -10.65 19.60
CA SER A 148 5.83 -11.44 20.48
C SER A 148 4.96 -12.18 21.51
N ASN A 149 4.91 -13.51 21.34
CA ASN A 149 4.52 -14.55 22.29
C ASN A 149 3.06 -14.62 22.76
N GLY A 150 2.37 -15.68 22.29
CA GLY A 150 1.22 -16.32 22.91
C GLY A 150 1.19 -17.79 22.52
#